data_AF-A0AAW9JMR4-F1
#
_entry.id   AF-A0AAW9JMR4-F1
#
_cell.length_a   1.000
_cell.length_b   1.000
_cell.length_c   1.000
_cell.angle_alpha   90.00
_cell.angle_beta   90.00
_cell.angle_gamma   90.00
#
_symmetry.space_group_name_H-M   'P 1'
#
loop_
_entity.id
_entity.type
_entity.pdbx_description
1 polymer ?
#
loop_
_entity_poly.entity_id
_entity_poly.type
_entity_poly.pdbx_seq_one_letter_code
_entity_poly.pdbx_strand_id
1 'polypeptide(L)'
;MSSIDKYWSDRLIYHIGFIANVSKTNSLVEKKEFHRTFIFPSSLTEIEIKKMIFHKLDNVIEITYIEEFVEALELRTGNEPHGIAPGDYNIN
;
A
#
# COMPACT_ATOMS: atom_id res chain seq x y z
N MET A 1 -23.15 -5.74 6.59
CA MET A 1 -21.89 -5.36 5.90
C MET A 1 -22.19 -5.34 4.43
N SER A 2 -21.92 -4.22 3.77
CA SER A 2 -22.24 -4.06 2.35
C SER A 2 -21.27 -4.89 1.52
N SER A 3 -21.68 -5.34 0.34
CA SER A 3 -20.87 -6.18 -0.54
C SER A 3 -19.52 -5.57 -0.90
N ILE A 4 -19.39 -4.24 -0.83
CA ILE A 4 -18.15 -3.52 -1.14
C ILE A 4 -17.09 -3.66 -0.04
N ASP A 5 -17.49 -3.76 1.24
CA ASP A 5 -16.56 -3.90 2.37
C ASP A 5 -15.73 -5.20 2.27
N LYS A 6 -16.33 -6.25 1.69
CA LYS A 6 -15.68 -7.55 1.45
C LYS A 6 -14.57 -7.49 0.39
N TYR A 7 -14.63 -6.54 -0.54
CA TYR A 7 -13.61 -6.31 -1.59
C TYR A 7 -12.53 -5.31 -1.17
N TRP A 8 -12.65 -4.72 0.02
CA TRP A 8 -11.57 -3.93 0.60
C TRP A 8 -10.70 -4.79 1.53
N SER A 9 -11.26 -5.85 2.14
CA SER A 9 -10.52 -6.78 3.01
C SER A 9 -9.66 -7.81 2.28
N ASP A 10 -9.82 -7.97 0.96
CA ASP A 10 -9.10 -8.97 0.15
C ASP A 10 -7.81 -8.41 -0.49
N ARG A 11 -7.47 -7.14 -0.23
CA ARG A 11 -6.30 -6.46 -0.80
C ARG A 11 -5.47 -5.81 0.28
N LEU A 12 -4.17 -5.89 0.11
CA LEU A 12 -3.18 -5.22 0.96
C LEU A 12 -2.32 -4.30 0.11
N ILE A 13 -1.92 -3.19 0.73
CA ILE A 13 -1.06 -2.19 0.14
C ILE A 13 0.36 -2.49 0.61
N TYR A 14 1.31 -2.51 -0.30
CA TYR A 14 2.72 -2.77 0.00
C TYR A 14 3.59 -1.63 -0.50
N HIS A 15 4.51 -1.16 0.34
CA HIS A 15 5.65 -0.36 -0.08
C HIS A 15 6.81 -1.30 -0.42
N ILE A 16 7.28 -1.19 -1.66
CA ILE A 16 8.33 -2.05 -2.19
C ILE A 16 9.49 -1.19 -2.66
N GLY A 17 10.66 -1.45 -2.08
CA GLY A 17 11.94 -0.96 -2.54
C GLY A 17 12.58 -1.94 -3.52
N PHE A 18 13.10 -1.44 -4.63
CA PHE A 18 13.78 -2.27 -5.62
C PHE A 18 14.83 -1.50 -6.41
N ILE A 19 15.88 -2.21 -6.84
CA ILE A 19 16.92 -1.69 -7.73
C ILE A 19 16.60 -2.10 -9.16
N ALA A 20 16.60 -1.14 -10.07
CA ALA A 20 16.36 -1.38 -11.49
C ALA A 20 17.46 -0.79 -12.37
N ASN A 21 17.66 -1.41 -13.53
CA ASN A 21 18.46 -0.87 -14.62
C ASN A 21 17.68 0.26 -15.32
N VAL A 22 18.31 1.41 -15.48
CA VAL A 22 17.77 2.56 -16.19
C VAL A 22 18.70 2.92 -17.34
N SER A 23 18.16 2.94 -18.55
CA SER A 23 18.90 3.37 -19.73
C SER A 23 19.04 4.90 -19.74
N LYS A 24 20.26 5.39 -19.88
CA LYS A 24 20.55 6.80 -20.20
C LYS A 24 20.59 7.00 -21.71
N THR A 25 20.40 8.26 -22.13
CA THR A 25 20.40 8.70 -23.54
C THR A 25 21.66 8.29 -24.33
N ASN A 26 22.77 8.00 -23.65
CA ASN A 26 24.03 7.56 -24.24
C ASN A 26 24.28 6.04 -24.15
N SER A 27 23.23 5.23 -24.02
CA SER A 27 23.32 3.76 -23.89
C SER A 27 24.04 3.25 -22.63
N LEU A 28 24.38 4.13 -21.68
CA LEU A 28 24.84 3.70 -20.36
C LEU A 28 23.66 3.16 -19.55
N VAL A 29 23.86 2.01 -18.93
CA VAL A 29 22.93 1.43 -17.95
C VAL A 29 23.39 1.86 -16.55
N GLU A 30 22.50 2.53 -15.82
CA GLU A 30 22.70 2.87 -14.42
C GLU A 30 21.77 2.04 -13.55
N LYS A 31 22.27 1.60 -12.38
CA LYS A 31 21.45 1.00 -11.34
C LYS A 31 20.88 2.10 -10.47
N LYS A 32 19.56 2.12 -10.30
CA LYS A 32 18.88 3.10 -9.46
C LYS A 32 17.88 2.41 -8.55
N GLU A 33 17.82 2.86 -7.31
CA GLU A 33 16.81 2.44 -6.35
C GLU A 33 15.50 3.20 -6.56
N PHE A 34 14.39 2.47 -6.45
CA PHE A 34 13.04 2.98 -6.55
C PHE A 34 12.22 2.48 -5.37
N HIS A 35 11.28 3.31 -4.94
CA HIS A 35 10.30 2.99 -3.92
C HIS A 35 8.92 3.19 -4.55
N ARG A 36 8.10 2.14 -4.57
CA ARG A 36 6.74 2.21 -5.14
C ARG A 36 5.73 1.48 -4.28
N THR A 37 4.50 1.97 -4.33
CA THR A 37 3.35 1.33 -3.71
C THR A 37 2.68 0.39 -4.71
N PHE A 38 2.38 -0.83 -4.25
CA PHE A 38 1.65 -1.83 -5.02
C PHE A 38 0.46 -2.34 -4.20
N ILE A 39 -0.58 -2.79 -4.90
CA ILE A 39 -1.77 -3.38 -4.27
C ILE A 39 -1.87 -4.83 -4.73
N PHE A 40 -1.85 -5.75 -3.78
CA PHE A 40 -1.92 -7.19 -4.05
C PHE A 40 -3.07 -7.83 -3.29
N PRO A 41 -3.60 -8.98 -3.74
CA PRO A 41 -4.49 -9.78 -2.93
C PRO A 41 -3.84 -10.16 -1.60
N SER A 42 -4.59 -10.11 -0.50
CA SER A 42 -4.10 -10.45 0.84
C SER A 42 -3.70 -11.91 1.01
N SER A 43 -4.10 -12.77 0.07
CA SER A 43 -3.73 -14.18 0.04
C SER A 43 -2.32 -14.44 -0.51
N LEU A 44 -1.63 -13.43 -1.06
CA LEU A 44 -0.30 -13.61 -1.62
C LEU A 44 0.79 -13.55 -0.55
N THR A 45 1.71 -14.50 -0.62
CA THR A 45 2.94 -14.50 0.16
C THR A 45 3.95 -13.50 -0.40
N GLU A 46 4.91 -13.09 0.41
CA GLU A 46 6.01 -12.21 -0.03
C GLU A 46 6.77 -12.80 -1.24
N ILE A 47 6.95 -14.12 -1.29
CA ILE A 47 7.61 -14.81 -2.41
C ILE A 47 6.82 -14.63 -3.71
N GLU A 48 5.49 -14.75 -3.65
CA GLU A 48 4.61 -14.56 -4.81
C GLU A 48 4.62 -13.10 -5.26
N ILE A 49 4.61 -12.16 -4.31
CA ILE A 49 4.76 -10.72 -4.60
C ILE A 49 6.08 -10.46 -5.33
N LYS A 50 7.21 -10.99 -4.82
CA LYS A 50 8.52 -10.84 -5.49
C LYS A 50 8.48 -11.36 -6.92
N LYS A 51 7.94 -12.57 -7.13
CA LYS A 51 7.79 -13.16 -8.48
C LYS A 51 6.96 -12.27 -9.40
N MET A 52 5.84 -11.71 -8.91
CA MET A 52 5.01 -10.80 -9.68
C MET A 52 5.75 -9.51 -10.06
N ILE A 53 6.52 -8.93 -9.14
CA ILE A 53 7.33 -7.74 -9.42
C ILE A 53 8.37 -8.02 -10.50
N PHE A 54 9.15 -9.10 -10.37
CA PHE A 54 10.12 -9.49 -11.41
C PHE A 54 9.48 -9.81 -12.75
N HIS A 55 8.28 -10.40 -12.75
CA HIS A 55 7.56 -10.71 -13.99
C HIS A 55 6.95 -9.46 -14.65
N LYS A 56 6.59 -8.44 -13.87
CA LYS A 56 5.91 -7.23 -14.38
C LYS A 56 6.89 -6.13 -14.77
N LEU A 57 8.05 -6.09 -14.14
CA LEU A 57 9.06 -5.05 -14.31
C LEU A 57 10.37 -5.70 -14.78
N ASP A 58 10.53 -5.78 -16.10
CA ASP A 58 11.64 -6.49 -16.76
C ASP A 58 13.04 -5.93 -16.45
N ASN A 59 13.11 -4.71 -15.91
CA ASN A 59 14.36 -4.03 -15.60
C ASN A 59 14.75 -4.10 -14.11
N VAL A 60 13.96 -4.77 -13.27
CA VAL A 60 14.27 -4.95 -11.84
C VAL A 60 15.31 -6.04 -11.65
N ILE A 61 16.32 -5.73 -10.85
CA ILE A 61 17.46 -6.62 -10.56
C ILE A 61 17.32 -7.23 -9.17
N GLU A 62 16.82 -6.43 -8.23
CA GLU A 62 16.80 -6.77 -6.82
C GLU A 62 15.63 -6.08 -6.13
N ILE A 63 14.99 -6.77 -5.19
CA ILE A 63 13.97 -6.21 -4.30
C ILE A 63 14.64 -6.04 -2.94
N THR A 64 14.74 -4.80 -2.45
CA THR A 64 15.45 -4.44 -1.21
C THR A 64 14.57 -4.62 0.01
N TYR A 65 13.27 -4.31 -0.10
CA TYR A 65 12.29 -4.55 0.96
C TYR A 65 10.86 -4.68 0.40
N ILE A 66 10.00 -5.35 1.18
CA ILE A 66 8.55 -5.40 0.99
C ILE A 66 7.93 -5.16 2.36
N GLU A 67 7.21 -4.07 2.51
CA GLU A 67 6.55 -3.71 3.76
C GLU A 67 5.07 -3.52 3.52
N GLU A 68 4.24 -4.17 4.33
CA GLU A 68 2.79 -3.95 4.32
C GLU A 68 2.46 -2.59 4.93
N PHE A 69 1.65 -1.80 4.22
CA PHE A 69 1.21 -0.50 4.69
C PHE A 69 -0.07 -0.65 5.52
N VAL A 70 0.10 -0.97 6.80
CA VAL A 70 -0.99 -1.25 7.74
C VAL A 70 -1.66 0.04 8.26
N GLU A 71 -0.94 1.16 8.32
CA GLU A 71 -1.35 2.31 9.18
C GLU A 71 -2.31 3.36 8.56
N ALA A 72 -2.59 3.38 7.25
CA ALA A 72 -3.37 4.50 6.67
C ALA A 72 -4.86 4.23 6.39
N LEU A 73 -5.34 3.00 6.55
CA LEU A 73 -6.77 2.69 6.36
C LEU A 73 -7.59 2.85 7.65
N GLU A 74 -6.96 3.00 8.81
CA GLU A 74 -7.65 3.22 10.09
C GLU A 74 -8.24 4.62 10.25
N LEU A 75 -7.90 5.57 9.38
CA LEU A 75 -8.44 6.95 9.42
C LEU A 75 -9.92 7.10 9.00
N ARG A 76 -10.66 6.00 8.82
CA ARG A 76 -12.12 6.05 8.58
C ARG A 76 -12.96 5.38 9.67
N THR A 77 -12.34 4.71 10.65
CA THR A 77 -13.07 3.96 11.67
C THR A 77 -12.54 4.26 13.07
N GLY A 78 -12.66 5.50 13.53
CA GLY A 78 -12.32 5.81 14.92
C GLY A 78 -12.34 7.30 15.24
N ASN A 79 -13.44 7.73 15.84
CA ASN A 79 -13.68 9.03 16.49
C ASN A 79 -14.13 10.18 15.58
N GLU A 80 -15.40 10.12 15.16
CA GLU A 80 -16.19 11.35 15.23
C GLU A 80 -16.19 11.80 16.70
N PRO A 81 -15.70 13.00 17.06
CA PRO A 81 -16.00 13.52 18.38
C PRO A 81 -17.51 13.68 18.43
N HIS A 82 -18.17 12.93 19.32
CA HIS A 82 -19.57 13.15 19.64
C HIS A 82 -19.76 14.64 19.91
N GLY A 83 -20.33 15.33 18.92
CA GLY A 83 -20.88 16.65 19.11
C GLY A 83 -21.94 16.51 20.18
N ILE A 84 -21.63 16.99 21.38
CA ILE A 84 -22.64 17.22 22.40
C ILE A 84 -23.60 18.22 21.76
N ALA A 85 -24.82 17.78 21.44
CA ALA A 85 -25.85 18.68 20.96
C ALA A 85 -26.08 19.76 22.03
N PRO A 86 -26.04 21.06 21.70
CA PRO A 86 -26.37 22.10 22.66
C PRO A 86 -27.90 22.07 22.84
N GLY A 87 -28.38 21.33 23.82
CA GLY A 87 -29.82 21.11 23.98
C GLY A 87 -30.31 20.79 25.39
N ASP A 88 -29.51 20.11 26.22
CA ASP A 88 -30.00 19.66 27.54
C ASP A 88 -29.47 20.53 28.68
N TYR A 89 -29.92 21.79 28.74
CA TYR A 89 -29.97 22.53 30.00
C TYR A 89 -31.27 22.14 30.72
N ASN A 90 -31.21 21.09 31.54
CA ASN A 90 -32.28 20.82 32.51
C ASN A 90 -32.13 21.79 33.69
N ILE A 91 -33.04 22.76 33.72
CA ILE A 91 -33.39 23.56 34.89
C ILE A 91 -34.30 22.70 35.78
N ASN A 92 -33.82 22.38 36.98
CA ASN A 92 -34.62 22.25 38.21
C ASN A 92 -33.68 22.25 39.42
#